data_AF-A0A376UFS5-F1
#
_entry.id   AF-A0A376UFS5-F1
#
_cell.length_a   1.000
_cell.length_b   1.000
_cell.length_c   1.000
_cell.angle_alpha   90.00
_cell.angle_beta   90.00
_cell.angle_gamma   90.00
#
_symmetry.space_group_name_H-M   'P 1'
#
loop_
_entity.id
_entity.type
_entity.pdbx_description
1 polymer ?
#
loop_
_entity_poly.entity_id
_entity_poly.type
_entity_poly.pdbx_seq_one_letter_code
_entity_poly.pdbx_strand_id
1 'polypeptide(L)'
;MESHYGHPGGGFPNWPAHGENAPVWRLLCLLLLSRQSRHWAADTVVQAGETVNGGTLTNHDNQIVLGTANGMTISTGLELGPDSEENTGGQWIQNGGIAGNTTVTTNGRQVVLEGGTASDTVIRDGGDRA
;
A
#
# COMPACT_ATOMS: atom_id res chain seq x y z
N MET A 1 -58.84 -7.22 -12.57
CA MET A 1 -57.81 -7.36 -11.52
C MET A 1 -56.55 -6.66 -12.00
N GLU A 2 -55.97 -5.86 -11.10
CA GLU A 2 -54.74 -5.10 -11.26
C GLU A 2 -53.47 -5.98 -11.17
N SER A 3 -52.32 -5.32 -11.35
CA SER A 3 -50.92 -5.67 -11.04
C SER A 3 -50.10 -6.31 -12.18
N HIS A 4 -49.20 -5.56 -12.84
CA HIS A 4 -47.85 -5.10 -12.43
C HIS A 4 -46.77 -6.19 -12.59
N TYR A 5 -45.81 -5.98 -13.50
CA TYR A 5 -44.38 -5.72 -13.20
C TYR A 5 -43.62 -5.47 -14.52
N GLY A 6 -42.94 -4.32 -14.60
CA GLY A 6 -42.31 -3.80 -15.80
C GLY A 6 -40.83 -4.13 -15.97
N HIS A 7 -40.33 -3.79 -17.16
CA HIS A 7 -38.92 -3.75 -17.59
C HIS A 7 -37.98 -3.11 -16.56
N PRO A 8 -36.80 -3.70 -16.27
CA PRO A 8 -35.67 -2.95 -15.73
C PRO A 8 -34.76 -2.46 -16.87
N GLY A 9 -34.87 -1.17 -17.19
CA GLY A 9 -33.87 -0.45 -17.96
C GLY A 9 -32.58 -0.27 -17.14
N GLY A 10 -31.44 -0.65 -17.71
CA GLY A 10 -30.12 -0.42 -17.12
C GLY A 10 -29.73 1.05 -17.20
N GLY A 11 -30.03 1.81 -16.15
CA GLY A 11 -29.54 3.17 -15.95
C GLY A 11 -28.20 3.15 -15.23
N PHE A 12 -27.14 3.60 -15.89
CA PHE A 12 -25.93 4.05 -15.20
C PHE A 12 -26.29 5.26 -14.33
N PRO A 13 -25.97 5.29 -13.03
CA PRO A 13 -26.15 6.50 -12.25
C PRO A 13 -25.19 7.58 -12.74
N ASN A 14 -25.76 8.66 -13.26
CA ASN A 14 -25.08 9.91 -13.55
C ASN A 14 -24.42 10.43 -12.26
N TRP A 15 -23.09 10.43 -12.20
CA TRP A 15 -22.36 10.93 -11.04
C TRP A 15 -22.39 12.46 -11.05
N PRO A 16 -22.82 13.12 -9.96
CA PRO A 16 -22.79 14.57 -9.92
C PRO A 16 -21.33 15.03 -9.82
N ALA A 17 -20.92 15.91 -10.74
CA ALA A 17 -19.64 16.59 -10.68
C ALA A 17 -19.63 17.51 -9.45
N HIS A 18 -18.96 17.11 -8.37
CA HIS A 18 -18.72 17.92 -7.19
C HIS A 18 -17.27 17.67 -6.76
N GLY A 19 -16.39 18.67 -6.64
CA GLY A 19 -16.68 19.97 -6.05
C GLY A 19 -16.60 19.85 -4.53
N GLU A 20 -15.36 19.85 -4.04
CA GLU A 20 -14.91 20.36 -2.73
C GLU A 20 -15.39 19.66 -1.44
N ASN A 21 -14.40 19.32 -0.58
CA ASN A 21 -14.46 18.83 0.83
C ASN A 21 -14.37 17.31 1.08
N ALA A 22 -13.17 16.76 0.89
CA ALA A 22 -12.78 15.42 1.34
C ALA A 22 -12.12 15.46 2.73
N PRO A 23 -12.83 15.05 3.80
CA PRO A 23 -12.12 14.29 4.85
C PRO A 23 -12.89 13.07 5.40
N VAL A 24 -14.22 12.98 5.23
CA VAL A 24 -15.02 11.96 5.93
C VAL A 24 -15.01 10.60 5.21
N TRP A 25 -14.88 10.59 3.89
CA TRP A 25 -14.96 9.36 3.09
C TRP A 25 -13.64 8.57 3.07
N ARG A 26 -12.52 9.24 3.38
CA ARG A 26 -11.21 8.58 3.54
C ARG A 26 -11.16 7.70 4.78
N LEU A 27 -11.77 8.16 5.89
CA LEU A 27 -11.79 7.39 7.14
C LEU A 27 -12.64 6.12 7.05
N LEU A 28 -13.74 6.15 6.29
CA LEU A 28 -14.59 4.97 6.10
C LEU A 28 -13.88 3.91 5.23
N CYS A 29 -13.09 4.31 4.23
CA CYS A 29 -12.21 3.39 3.49
C CYS A 29 -11.10 2.79 4.37
N LEU A 30 -10.47 3.59 5.22
CA LEU A 30 -9.39 3.12 6.12
C LEU A 30 -9.88 2.13 7.19
N LEU A 31 -11.10 2.29 7.72
CA LEU A 31 -11.63 1.34 8.69
C LEU A 31 -12.05 -0.01 8.07
N LEU A 32 -12.45 -0.02 6.79
CA LEU A 32 -12.91 -1.22 6.08
C LEU A 32 -11.77 -2.10 5.53
N LEU A 33 -10.56 -1.57 5.34
CA LEU A 33 -9.39 -2.38 4.92
C LEU A 33 -8.63 -3.03 6.09
N SER A 34 -8.91 -2.66 7.34
CA SER A 34 -8.26 -3.25 8.53
C SER A 34 -8.69 -4.71 8.84
N ARG A 35 -9.58 -5.30 8.03
CA ARG A 35 -10.17 -6.64 8.26
C ARG A 35 -10.29 -7.53 7.01
N GLN A 36 -9.46 -7.30 6.00
CA GLN A 36 -9.51 -8.13 4.79
C GLN A 36 -8.14 -8.75 4.55
N SER A 37 -7.94 -9.92 5.14
CA SER A 37 -7.01 -10.93 4.64
C SER A 37 -7.42 -11.28 3.21
N ARG A 38 -6.94 -10.52 2.22
CA ARG A 38 -7.02 -10.88 0.82
C ARG A 38 -5.63 -11.24 0.35
N HIS A 39 -5.46 -12.54 0.24
CA HIS A 39 -4.37 -13.29 -0.33
C HIS A 39 -4.29 -13.03 -1.83
N TRP A 40 -3.83 -11.85 -2.24
CA TRP A 40 -3.20 -11.52 -3.53
C TRP A 40 -2.29 -10.34 -3.20
N ALA A 41 -1.03 -10.35 -3.63
CA ALA A 41 -0.07 -9.27 -3.37
C ALA A 41 -0.76 -7.90 -3.39
N ALA A 42 -0.87 -7.26 -2.23
CA ALA A 42 -1.64 -6.05 -2.06
C ALA A 42 -0.74 -4.86 -2.31
N ASP A 43 -0.89 -4.23 -3.47
CA ASP A 43 -0.23 -2.96 -3.76
C ASP A 43 -0.87 -1.86 -2.90
N THR A 44 -0.16 -1.43 -1.86
CA THR A 44 -0.59 -0.34 -0.97
C THR A 44 0.14 0.94 -1.33
N VAL A 45 -0.57 2.04 -1.54
CA VAL A 45 0.07 3.34 -1.83
C VAL A 45 -0.17 4.32 -0.70
N VAL A 46 0.90 4.79 -0.06
CA VAL A 46 0.87 5.89 0.92
C VAL A 46 0.99 7.19 0.14
N GLN A 47 -0.10 7.96 0.04
CA GLN A 47 -0.14 9.16 -0.78
C GLN A 47 0.66 10.32 -0.17
N ALA A 48 1.01 11.33 -0.97
CA ALA A 48 1.66 12.53 -0.45
C ALA A 48 0.78 13.21 0.62
N GLY A 49 1.39 13.58 1.76
CA GLY A 49 0.70 14.12 2.92
C GLY A 49 -0.03 13.08 3.78
N GLU A 50 -0.08 11.81 3.36
CA GLU A 50 -0.55 10.70 4.18
C GLU A 50 0.56 10.23 5.13
N THR A 51 0.17 9.79 6.33
CA THR A 51 1.06 9.10 7.25
C THR A 51 0.46 7.76 7.65
N VAL A 52 1.19 6.69 7.36
CA VAL A 52 0.89 5.34 7.81
C VAL A 52 1.87 4.95 8.90
N ASN A 53 1.35 4.41 10.01
CA ASN A 53 2.16 3.94 11.14
C ASN A 53 1.91 2.46 11.37
N GLY A 54 2.98 1.66 11.32
CA GLY A 54 2.92 0.22 11.45
C GLY A 54 2.35 -0.48 10.21
N GLY A 55 2.49 -1.80 10.21
CA GLY A 55 2.06 -2.66 9.11
C GLY A 55 3.13 -3.68 8.77
N THR A 56 2.74 -4.72 8.03
CA THR A 56 3.67 -5.75 7.57
C THR A 56 3.43 -6.03 6.11
N LEU A 57 4.49 -5.98 5.30
CA LEU A 57 4.45 -6.46 3.92
C LEU A 57 4.92 -7.91 3.89
N THR A 58 4.09 -8.77 3.31
CA THR A 58 4.33 -10.22 3.20
C THR A 58 3.85 -10.70 1.83
N ASN A 59 4.07 -11.98 1.46
CA ASN A 59 3.36 -12.59 0.32
C ASN A 59 3.44 -11.78 -1.00
N HIS A 60 4.60 -11.20 -1.28
CA HIS A 60 4.87 -10.36 -2.45
C HIS A 60 4.11 -9.03 -2.50
N ASP A 61 3.57 -8.56 -1.38
CA ASP A 61 2.93 -7.24 -1.27
C ASP A 61 3.90 -6.12 -1.63
N ASN A 62 3.45 -5.16 -2.44
CA ASN A 62 4.18 -3.92 -2.65
C ASN A 62 3.60 -2.80 -1.79
N GLN A 63 4.47 -1.95 -1.25
CA GLN A 63 4.07 -0.65 -0.75
C GLN A 63 4.80 0.45 -1.50
N ILE A 64 4.06 1.37 -2.10
CA ILE A 64 4.61 2.57 -2.73
C ILE A 64 4.43 3.74 -1.77
N VAL A 65 5.51 4.42 -1.40
CA VAL A 65 5.51 5.50 -0.41
C VAL A 65 5.80 6.84 -1.09
N LEU A 66 4.78 7.68 -1.21
CA LEU A 66 4.86 9.08 -1.66
C LEU A 66 4.70 10.06 -0.47
N GLY A 67 4.12 9.58 0.64
CA GLY A 67 3.96 10.31 1.91
C GLY A 67 4.94 9.82 2.97
N THR A 68 4.45 9.51 4.17
CA THR A 68 5.26 9.00 5.29
C THR A 68 4.80 7.62 5.73
N ALA A 69 5.71 6.64 5.77
CA ALA A 69 5.48 5.31 6.30
C ALA A 69 6.42 5.07 7.49
N ASN A 70 5.89 4.93 8.70
CA ASN A 70 6.68 4.74 9.90
C ASN A 70 6.45 3.36 10.53
N GLY A 71 7.49 2.69 11.02
CA GLY A 71 7.35 1.45 11.80
C GLY A 71 6.91 0.24 10.98
N MET A 72 7.13 0.26 9.67
CA MET A 72 6.79 -0.86 8.79
C MET A 72 7.70 -2.06 9.04
N THR A 73 7.15 -3.27 8.92
CA THR A 73 7.95 -4.51 8.87
C THR A 73 7.88 -5.08 7.46
N ILE A 74 9.02 -5.15 6.76
CA ILE A 74 9.11 -5.65 5.40
C ILE A 74 9.67 -7.06 5.45
N SER A 75 8.87 -8.06 5.09
CA SER A 75 9.27 -9.47 5.06
C SER A 75 8.97 -10.12 3.70
N THR A 76 9.01 -9.32 2.64
CA THR A 76 8.79 -9.74 1.26
C THR A 76 9.60 -8.91 0.27
N GLY A 77 9.83 -9.46 -0.93
CA GLY A 77 10.60 -8.84 -2.00
C GLY A 77 11.97 -9.45 -2.25
N LEU A 78 12.41 -10.44 -1.45
CA LEU A 78 13.67 -11.18 -1.62
C LEU A 78 13.51 -12.69 -1.33
N GLU A 79 12.31 -13.25 -1.44
CA GLU A 79 12.04 -14.67 -1.13
C GLU A 79 12.88 -15.65 -1.97
N LEU A 80 13.28 -15.26 -3.18
CA LEU A 80 14.12 -16.06 -4.07
C LEU A 80 15.62 -15.75 -3.93
N GLY A 81 15.99 -14.89 -2.97
CA GLY A 81 17.35 -14.42 -2.74
C GLY A 81 17.72 -13.18 -3.56
N PRO A 82 18.79 -12.45 -3.21
CA PRO A 82 19.13 -11.15 -3.78
C PRO A 82 19.50 -11.18 -5.28
N ASP A 83 19.97 -12.32 -5.79
CA ASP A 83 20.38 -12.46 -7.19
C ASP A 83 19.24 -12.81 -8.16
N SER A 84 18.02 -13.05 -7.64
CA SER A 84 16.88 -13.41 -8.48
C SER A 84 16.13 -12.17 -8.96
N GLU A 85 16.01 -12.02 -10.28
CA GLU A 85 15.18 -10.99 -10.93
C GLU A 85 13.68 -11.32 -10.86
N GLU A 86 13.31 -12.53 -10.42
CA GLU A 86 11.91 -12.96 -10.28
C GLU A 86 11.29 -12.51 -8.95
N ASN A 87 12.07 -11.89 -8.06
CA ASN A 87 11.53 -11.36 -6.82
C ASN A 87 10.49 -10.27 -7.08
N THR A 88 9.39 -10.35 -6.33
CA THR A 88 8.30 -9.37 -6.36
C THR A 88 7.91 -9.01 -4.93
N GLY A 89 7.41 -7.80 -4.73
CA GLY A 89 7.11 -7.29 -3.39
C GLY A 89 8.14 -6.29 -2.87
N GLY A 90 7.81 -5.72 -1.72
CA GLY A 90 8.69 -4.85 -0.94
C GLY A 90 8.17 -3.41 -0.81
N GLN A 91 8.94 -2.58 -0.12
CA GLN A 91 8.64 -1.16 0.06
C GLN A 91 9.45 -0.32 -0.91
N TRP A 92 8.77 0.53 -1.67
CA TRP A 92 9.34 1.42 -2.67
C TRP A 92 9.10 2.86 -2.24
N ILE A 93 10.16 3.53 -1.81
CA ILE A 93 10.12 4.92 -1.38
C ILE A 93 10.36 5.80 -2.60
N GLN A 94 9.32 6.51 -3.02
CA GLN A 94 9.35 7.40 -4.17
C GLN A 94 9.94 8.76 -3.80
N ASN A 95 10.14 9.63 -4.80
CA ASN A 95 10.53 11.02 -4.60
C ASN A 95 9.59 11.74 -3.61
N GLY A 96 10.15 12.36 -2.58
CA GLY A 96 9.40 13.03 -1.51
C GLY A 96 8.79 12.07 -0.46
N GLY A 97 8.86 10.77 -0.69
CA GLY A 97 8.45 9.74 0.27
C GLY A 97 9.44 9.59 1.42
N ILE A 98 8.92 9.30 2.61
CA ILE A 98 9.71 9.13 3.83
C ILE A 98 9.34 7.79 4.46
N ALA A 99 10.31 6.88 4.58
CA ALA A 99 10.20 5.66 5.38
C ALA A 99 11.01 5.81 6.67
N GLY A 100 10.36 5.70 7.83
CA GLY A 100 11.02 5.82 9.13
C GLY A 100 10.85 4.57 9.97
N ASN A 101 11.84 4.22 10.79
CA ASN A 101 11.76 3.10 11.73
C ASN A 101 11.38 1.77 11.06
N THR A 102 11.75 1.59 9.78
CA THR A 102 11.40 0.37 9.04
C THR A 102 12.27 -0.79 9.50
N THR A 103 11.67 -1.93 9.80
CA THR A 103 12.38 -3.20 9.99
C THR A 103 12.30 -4.02 8.71
N VAL A 104 13.45 -4.32 8.11
CA VAL A 104 13.56 -5.18 6.93
C VAL A 104 14.12 -6.52 7.37
N THR A 105 13.38 -7.62 7.19
CA THR A 105 13.83 -8.98 7.56
C THR A 105 14.57 -9.67 6.41
N THR A 106 15.01 -10.92 6.56
CA THR A 106 15.75 -11.69 5.54
C THR A 106 15.15 -11.62 4.14
N ASN A 107 13.82 -11.78 4.06
CA ASN A 107 13.11 -11.80 2.78
C ASN A 107 12.59 -10.41 2.39
N GLY A 108 12.89 -9.38 3.17
CA GLY A 108 12.39 -8.03 2.97
C GLY A 108 13.22 -7.22 1.99
N ARG A 109 12.55 -6.49 1.11
CA ARG A 109 13.17 -5.52 0.20
C ARG A 109 12.68 -4.11 0.45
N GLN A 110 13.60 -3.20 0.79
CA GLN A 110 13.33 -1.77 0.80
C GLN A 110 14.14 -1.09 -0.31
N VAL A 111 13.47 -0.35 -1.18
CA VAL A 111 14.09 0.39 -2.27
C VAL A 111 13.84 1.87 -2.09
N VAL A 112 14.90 2.68 -2.07
CA VAL A 112 14.80 4.14 -1.97
C VAL A 112 15.16 4.77 -3.31
N LEU A 113 14.16 5.26 -4.03
CA LEU A 113 14.38 5.94 -5.30
C LEU A 113 14.92 7.37 -5.09
N GLU A 114 15.37 7.99 -6.17
CA GLU A 114 15.94 9.34 -6.14
C GLU A 114 15.00 10.37 -5.48
N GLY A 115 15.50 11.00 -4.42
CA GLY A 115 14.76 11.98 -3.60
C GLY A 115 13.74 11.39 -2.63
N GLY A 116 13.67 10.07 -2.48
CA GLY A 116 13.08 9.41 -1.32
C GLY A 116 14.01 9.47 -0.11
N THR A 117 13.46 9.28 1.09
CA THR A 117 14.25 9.26 2.34
C THR A 117 13.90 8.02 3.16
N ALA A 118 14.91 7.26 3.57
CA ALA A 118 14.77 6.22 4.58
C ALA A 118 15.58 6.60 5.84
N SER A 119 14.92 6.68 6.99
CA SER A 119 15.54 6.95 8.28
C SER A 119 15.33 5.77 9.23
N ASP A 120 16.35 5.50 10.05
CA ASP A 120 16.28 4.50 11.12
C ASP A 120 15.88 3.09 10.65
N THR A 121 16.20 2.75 9.39
CA THR A 121 15.97 1.40 8.86
C THR A 121 16.88 0.40 9.55
N VAL A 122 16.29 -0.61 10.20
CA VAL A 122 16.98 -1.77 10.76
C VAL A 122 16.86 -2.93 9.76
N ILE A 123 17.97 -3.34 9.15
CA ILE A 123 18.03 -4.61 8.41
C ILE A 123 18.36 -5.73 9.40
N ARG A 124 17.58 -6.81 9.39
CA ARG A 124 17.88 -8.04 10.12
C ARG A 124 18.01 -9.20 9.14
N ASP A 125 19.00 -10.04 9.41
CA ASP A 125 19.16 -11.39 8.82
C ASP A 125 19.22 -11.45 7.28
N GLY A 126 19.88 -10.48 6.62
CA GLY A 126 20.20 -10.57 5.18
C GLY A 126 19.24 -9.86 4.22
N GLY A 127 18.26 -9.09 4.74
CA GLY A 127 17.45 -8.20 3.90
C GLY A 127 18.29 -7.11 3.22
N ASP A 128 17.78 -6.56 2.12
CA ASP A 128 18.52 -5.57 1.31
C ASP A 128 17.89 -4.18 1.36
N ARG A 129 18.77 -3.17 1.29
CA ARG A 129 18.41 -1.77 1.04
C ARG A 129 19.14 -1.34 -0.23
N ALA A 130 18.38 -1.01 -1.27
CA ALA A 130 18.92 -0.56 -2.55
C ALA A 130 18.47 0.86 -2.87
#